data_AF-A0A142D8C1-F1
#
_entry.id   AF-A0A142D8C1-F1
#
_cell.length_a   1.000
_cell.length_b   1.000
_cell.length_c   1.000
_cell.angle_alpha   90.00
_cell.angle_beta   90.00
_cell.angle_gamma   90.00
#
_symmetry.space_group_name_H-M   'P 1'
#
loop_
_entity.id
_entity.type
_entity.pdbx_description
1 polymer ?
#
loop_
_entity_poly.entity_id
_entity_poly.type
_entity_poly.pdbx_seq_one_letter_code
_entity_poly.pdbx_strand_id
1 'polypeptide(L)'
;DNSVYTKSCPSNGEFICPSSGKPCSCGESNALNCEKSVGGATCIEHKPVSYNEIDGSLYKEKELIFPPELVLRNNLPLKLHGFGGIRWYRPLILKQVLDLKSLYPAAKLVVGNTEVGIEINFKNAQYPILISVTHVRELNVLSIKEDGLEIGSSVRLSRLQDVLKEMIADREVHEASSCRAINDQLKWFAGKQVKNVASVGGNICTASPIS
;
A
#
# COMPACT_ATOMS: atom_id res chain seq x y z
N ASP A 1 22.06 3.27 -9.75
CA ASP A 1 22.09 4.52 -8.99
C ASP A 1 21.42 4.41 -7.65
N ASN A 2 22.22 4.17 -6.61
CA ASN A 2 21.81 4.11 -5.19
C ASN A 2 21.45 5.48 -4.60
N SER A 3 21.31 6.51 -5.44
CA SER A 3 21.13 7.91 -5.04
C SER A 3 19.72 8.26 -4.56
N VAL A 4 18.73 7.40 -4.81
CA VAL A 4 17.32 7.65 -4.43
C VAL A 4 17.08 7.47 -2.92
N TYR A 5 17.86 6.62 -2.25
CA TYR A 5 17.68 6.29 -0.83
C TYR A 5 18.75 6.87 0.11
N THR A 6 19.67 7.68 -0.45
CA THR A 6 20.87 8.21 0.22
C THR A 6 20.96 9.74 0.26
N LYS A 7 20.03 10.49 -0.36
CA LYS A 7 20.04 11.95 -0.30
C LYS A 7 19.42 12.47 1.01
N SER A 8 20.23 13.15 1.81
CA SER A 8 19.81 14.02 2.92
C SER A 8 19.02 15.21 2.40
N CYS A 9 18.04 15.68 3.20
CA CYS A 9 17.16 16.80 2.87
C CYS A 9 17.94 18.08 2.50
N PRO A 10 17.55 18.83 1.45
CA PRO A 10 18.07 20.17 1.22
C PRO A 10 17.45 21.13 2.24
N SER A 11 18.31 21.82 2.98
CA SER A 11 18.00 22.94 3.84
C SER A 11 17.72 24.19 2.98
N ASN A 12 16.45 24.46 2.66
CA ASN A 12 15.97 25.78 2.25
C ASN A 12 14.42 25.86 2.34
N GLY A 13 13.93 26.40 3.46
CA GLY A 13 13.19 27.66 3.42
C GLY A 13 11.66 27.72 3.36
N GLU A 14 10.91 26.68 2.98
CA GLU A 14 9.43 26.72 3.03
C GLU A 14 8.86 25.38 3.55
N PHE A 15 8.01 25.46 4.57
CA PHE A 15 7.32 24.30 5.12
C PHE A 15 6.23 23.84 4.13
N ILE A 16 6.50 22.73 3.46
CA ILE A 16 5.55 22.11 2.53
C ILE A 16 4.55 21.28 3.34
N CYS A 17 3.27 21.58 3.19
CA CYS A 17 2.20 20.90 3.90
C CYS A 17 2.15 19.41 3.51
N PRO A 18 2.20 18.47 4.48
CA PRO A 18 2.10 17.03 4.20
C PRO A 18 0.80 16.63 3.48
N SER A 19 -0.27 17.40 3.70
CA SER A 19 -1.60 17.13 3.16
C SER A 19 -1.77 17.62 1.71
N SER A 20 -1.23 18.80 1.36
CA SER A 20 -1.44 19.42 0.03
C SER A 20 -0.21 19.37 -0.89
N GLY A 21 0.98 19.10 -0.36
CA GLY A 21 2.23 19.14 -1.13
C GLY A 21 2.61 20.54 -1.62
N LYS A 22 1.95 21.58 -1.13
CA LYS A 22 2.23 23.01 -1.39
C LYS A 22 2.70 23.72 -0.12
N PRO A 23 3.38 24.87 -0.21
CA PRO A 23 3.73 25.68 0.95
C PRO A 23 2.47 26.02 1.78
N CYS A 24 2.49 25.80 3.10
CA CYS A 24 1.44 26.27 4.02
C CYS A 24 2.04 26.99 5.23
N SER A 25 1.28 27.92 5.80
CA SER A 25 1.63 28.62 7.05
C SER A 25 1.24 27.84 8.31
N CYS A 26 1.01 26.54 8.18
CA CYS A 26 0.42 25.69 9.22
C CYS A 26 1.44 25.01 10.16
N GLY A 27 2.71 25.45 10.12
CA GLY A 27 3.78 24.99 11.00
C GLY A 27 3.86 25.77 12.31
N GLU A 28 4.28 25.09 13.39
CA GLU A 28 4.34 25.61 14.76
C GLU A 28 5.21 26.87 14.88
N SER A 29 4.60 28.01 15.22
CA SER A 29 5.30 29.14 15.83
C SER A 29 5.43 28.88 17.34
N ASN A 30 6.67 28.77 17.84
CA ASN A 30 7.02 28.64 19.25
C ASN A 30 6.07 29.43 20.18
N ALA A 31 5.26 28.70 20.95
CA ALA A 31 4.35 29.27 21.95
C ALA A 31 5.18 29.86 23.10
N LEU A 32 5.35 31.18 23.11
CA LEU A 32 5.82 31.93 24.27
C LEU A 32 4.66 32.08 25.27
N ASN A 33 4.98 31.77 26.53
CA ASN A 33 4.20 31.93 27.75
C ASN A 33 3.19 33.08 27.74
N CYS A 34 1.98 32.83 28.20
CA CYS A 34 1.20 33.86 28.88
C CYS A 34 0.43 33.24 30.06
N GLU A 35 0.84 33.63 31.26
CA GLU A 35 0.16 33.36 32.52
C GLU A 35 -1.15 34.13 32.62
N LYS A 36 -2.04 33.61 33.46
CA LYS A 36 -3.46 33.96 33.66
C LYS A 36 -3.74 35.47 33.80
N SER A 37 -4.79 35.95 33.13
CA SER A 37 -5.83 36.77 33.78
C SER A 37 -7.17 36.64 33.04
N VAL A 38 -8.24 36.78 33.82
CA VAL A 38 -9.62 36.41 33.56
C VAL A 38 -10.31 37.31 32.51
N GLY A 39 -11.06 36.70 31.59
CA GLY A 39 -12.14 37.41 30.87
C GLY A 39 -12.37 36.92 29.43
N GLY A 40 -13.50 36.23 29.20
CA GLY A 40 -14.11 36.06 27.88
C GLY A 40 -13.66 34.83 27.08
N ALA A 41 -14.24 33.67 27.38
CA ALA A 41 -14.15 32.50 26.50
C ALA A 41 -14.87 32.80 25.18
N THR A 42 -14.11 33.14 24.14
CA THR A 42 -14.61 33.06 22.76
C THR A 42 -14.05 31.77 22.19
N CYS A 43 -14.92 30.76 22.06
CA CYS A 43 -14.62 29.56 21.31
C CYS A 43 -14.21 30.00 19.91
N ILE A 44 -12.97 29.73 19.52
CA ILE A 44 -12.56 29.88 18.11
C ILE A 44 -13.42 28.89 17.34
N GLU A 45 -14.44 29.40 16.67
CA GLU A 45 -15.23 28.64 15.71
C GLU A 45 -14.26 28.08 14.69
N HIS A 46 -14.06 26.77 14.71
CA HIS A 46 -13.48 26.05 13.59
C HIS A 46 -14.46 26.18 12.44
N LYS A 47 -14.33 27.24 11.63
CA LYS A 47 -15.04 27.33 10.36
C LYS A 47 -14.58 26.15 9.50
N PRO A 48 -15.49 25.29 9.03
CA PRO A 48 -15.12 24.26 8.08
C PRO A 48 -14.54 24.95 6.85
N VAL A 49 -13.30 24.62 6.51
CA VAL A 49 -12.68 25.07 5.27
C VAL A 49 -13.41 24.35 4.14
N SER A 50 -14.37 25.05 3.53
CA SER A 50 -15.13 24.60 2.38
C SER A 50 -14.24 24.65 1.13
N TYR A 51 -13.53 23.56 0.84
CA TYR A 51 -12.84 23.40 -0.44
C TYR A 51 -13.85 22.91 -1.50
N ASN A 52 -14.72 23.81 -1.96
CA ASN A 52 -15.58 23.55 -3.11
C ASN A 52 -15.07 24.36 -4.31
N GLU A 53 -13.87 24.03 -4.80
CA GLU A 53 -13.41 24.45 -6.15
C GLU A 53 -13.73 23.41 -7.23
N ILE A 54 -14.56 22.41 -6.90
CA ILE A 54 -14.93 21.34 -7.83
C ILE A 54 -16.44 21.40 -7.92
N ASP A 55 -16.95 21.70 -9.13
CA ASP A 55 -18.37 21.73 -9.41
C ASP A 55 -18.97 20.35 -9.12
N GLY A 56 -19.61 20.22 -7.96
CA GLY A 56 -20.20 18.99 -7.44
C GLY A 56 -21.46 18.55 -8.19
N SER A 57 -21.78 19.19 -9.32
CA SER A 57 -22.94 18.91 -10.17
C SER A 57 -22.96 17.50 -10.77
N LEU A 58 -21.84 16.77 -10.75
CA LEU A 58 -21.73 15.39 -11.23
C LEU A 58 -22.01 14.30 -10.17
N TYR A 59 -22.14 14.65 -8.89
CA TYR A 59 -22.35 13.67 -7.82
C TYR A 59 -23.86 13.49 -7.55
N LYS A 60 -24.43 12.39 -8.06
CA LYS A 60 -25.84 12.06 -7.87
C LYS A 60 -26.18 11.40 -6.52
N GLU A 61 -25.20 11.01 -5.70
CA GLU A 61 -25.45 10.20 -4.50
C GLU A 61 -24.64 10.66 -3.29
N LYS A 62 -25.18 10.45 -2.07
CA LYS A 62 -24.63 10.85 -0.77
C LYS A 62 -23.36 10.08 -0.35
N GLU A 63 -22.58 9.61 -1.30
CA GLU A 63 -21.32 8.92 -1.04
C GLU A 63 -20.19 9.92 -0.86
N LEU A 64 -19.17 9.53 -0.09
CA LEU A 64 -17.98 10.35 0.08
C LEU A 64 -17.22 10.41 -1.25
N ILE A 65 -16.85 11.63 -1.66
CA ILE A 65 -15.97 11.81 -2.82
C ILE A 65 -14.58 11.26 -2.51
N PHE A 66 -13.94 10.66 -3.51
CA PHE A 66 -12.51 10.31 -3.40
C PHE A 66 -11.68 11.60 -3.38
N PRO A 67 -10.75 11.78 -2.42
CA PRO A 67 -9.95 13.00 -2.30
C PRO A 67 -9.18 13.32 -3.61
N PRO A 68 -9.48 14.45 -4.27
CA PRO A 68 -8.85 14.86 -5.53
C PRO A 68 -7.31 14.90 -5.47
N GLU A 69 -6.76 15.26 -4.31
CA GLU A 69 -5.31 15.33 -4.08
C GLU A 69 -4.64 13.96 -4.22
N LEU A 70 -5.35 12.87 -3.89
CA LEU A 70 -4.83 11.51 -4.00
C LEU A 70 -4.89 10.99 -5.44
N VAL A 71 -5.80 11.51 -6.28
CA VAL A 71 -5.87 11.15 -7.71
C VAL A 71 -4.62 11.63 -8.44
N LEU A 72 -4.14 12.82 -8.10
CA LEU A 72 -2.97 13.46 -8.72
C LEU A 72 -1.63 12.95 -8.16
N ARG A 73 -1.67 12.10 -7.12
CA ARG A 73 -0.46 11.70 -6.40
C ARG A 73 0.29 10.61 -7.15
N ASN A 74 1.54 10.92 -7.52
CA ASN A 74 2.45 9.93 -8.08
C ASN A 74 2.96 8.94 -7.02
N ASN A 75 3.14 7.68 -7.43
CA ASN A 75 3.83 6.70 -6.61
C ASN A 75 5.33 7.02 -6.55
N LEU A 76 5.85 7.29 -5.36
CA LEU A 76 7.27 7.54 -5.11
C LEU A 76 7.89 6.39 -4.30
N PRO A 77 9.15 6.01 -4.54
CA PRO A 77 9.84 5.10 -3.64
C PRO A 77 9.88 5.69 -2.23
N LEU A 78 9.64 4.87 -1.21
CA LEU A 78 9.62 5.32 0.20
C LEU A 78 10.67 4.59 1.03
N LYS A 79 11.18 5.28 2.05
CA LYS A 79 12.02 4.75 3.11
C LYS A 79 11.57 5.38 4.42
N LEU A 80 11.14 4.55 5.36
CA LEU A 80 10.62 4.98 6.65
C LEU A 80 11.41 4.33 7.77
N HIS A 81 11.52 5.06 8.88
CA HIS A 81 12.13 4.60 10.13
C HIS A 81 11.02 4.50 11.18
N GLY A 82 10.87 3.33 11.79
CA GLY A 82 9.92 3.06 12.86
C GLY A 82 10.61 2.95 14.21
N PHE A 83 9.80 2.84 15.26
CA PHE A 83 10.26 2.53 16.61
C PHE A 83 11.07 1.24 16.65
N GLY A 84 12.00 1.14 17.60
CA GLY A 84 12.87 -0.04 17.73
C GLY A 84 13.88 -0.22 16.58
N GLY A 85 14.11 0.83 15.78
CA GLY A 85 15.09 0.79 14.68
C GLY A 85 14.59 0.06 13.43
N ILE A 86 13.30 -0.24 13.33
CA ILE A 86 12.70 -0.88 12.16
C ILE A 86 12.85 0.05 10.95
N ARG A 87 13.28 -0.50 9.82
CA ARG A 87 13.36 0.21 8.54
C ARG A 87 12.41 -0.42 7.54
N TRP A 88 11.59 0.40 6.91
CA TRP A 88 10.63 -0.04 5.90
C TRP A 88 10.90 0.64 4.56
N TYR A 89 11.01 -0.16 3.51
CA TYR A 89 11.28 0.30 2.15
C TYR A 89 10.11 -0.03 1.22
N ARG A 90 9.78 0.88 0.31
CA ARG A 90 8.84 0.65 -0.79
C ARG A 90 9.52 0.94 -2.13
N PRO A 91 10.12 -0.07 -2.78
CA PRO A 91 10.55 0.02 -4.17
C PRO A 91 9.35 0.06 -5.12
N LEU A 92 9.58 0.55 -6.35
CA LEU A 92 8.57 0.61 -7.42
C LEU A 92 8.90 -0.28 -8.63
N ILE A 93 10.14 -0.76 -8.73
CA ILE A 93 10.61 -1.63 -9.81
C ILE A 93 11.41 -2.79 -9.25
N LEU A 94 11.47 -3.90 -10.01
CA LEU A 94 12.08 -5.14 -9.56
C LEU A 94 13.57 -4.97 -9.23
N LYS A 95 14.30 -4.19 -10.03
CA LYS A 95 15.72 -3.90 -9.80
C LYS A 95 15.99 -3.37 -8.39
N GLN A 96 15.17 -2.44 -7.91
CA GLN A 96 15.32 -1.87 -6.56
C GLN A 96 15.08 -2.91 -5.46
N VAL A 97 14.18 -3.87 -5.68
CA VAL A 97 13.95 -4.99 -4.75
C VAL A 97 15.20 -5.85 -4.65
N LEU A 98 15.79 -6.19 -5.80
CA LEU A 98 17.01 -7.01 -5.87
C LEU A 98 18.20 -6.30 -5.22
N ASP A 99 18.38 -5.00 -5.48
CA ASP A 99 19.42 -4.19 -4.83
C ASP A 99 19.25 -4.18 -3.30
N LEU A 100 18.01 -3.98 -2.82
CA LEU A 100 17.70 -4.00 -1.39
C LEU A 100 17.89 -5.38 -0.76
N LYS A 101 17.55 -6.47 -1.46
CA LYS A 101 17.77 -7.83 -0.99
C LYS A 101 19.23 -8.24 -1.03
N SER A 102 20.03 -7.71 -1.95
CA SER A 102 21.48 -7.88 -1.94
C SER A 102 22.12 -7.18 -0.74
N LEU A 103 21.71 -5.94 -0.46
CA LEU A 103 22.21 -5.18 0.69
C LEU A 103 21.71 -5.74 2.03
N TYR A 104 20.48 -6.25 2.06
CA TYR A 104 19.85 -6.80 3.26
C TYR A 104 19.26 -8.19 2.96
N PRO A 105 20.09 -9.25 2.90
CA PRO A 105 19.63 -10.60 2.56
C PRO A 105 18.52 -11.11 3.47
N ALA A 106 18.58 -10.78 4.76
CA ALA A 106 17.58 -11.15 5.76
C ALA A 106 16.30 -10.29 5.75
N ALA A 107 16.22 -9.24 4.91
CA ALA A 107 15.03 -8.39 4.86
C ALA A 107 13.79 -9.21 4.44
N LYS A 108 12.70 -9.02 5.18
CA LYS A 108 11.42 -9.71 4.91
C LYS A 108 10.67 -8.93 3.83
N LEU A 109 10.28 -9.64 2.77
CA LEU A 109 9.39 -9.10 1.75
C LEU A 109 7.95 -9.11 2.28
N VAL A 110 7.22 -8.02 2.07
CA VAL A 110 5.84 -7.86 2.56
C VAL A 110 4.91 -7.38 1.43
N VAL A 111 3.76 -8.04 1.30
CA VAL A 111 2.65 -7.57 0.46
C VAL A 111 1.46 -7.20 1.35
N GLY A 112 0.56 -8.15 1.64
CA GLY A 112 -0.63 -7.93 2.46
C GLY A 112 -0.44 -8.03 3.97
N ASN A 113 0.76 -8.38 4.45
CA ASN A 113 1.09 -8.59 5.86
C ASN A 113 0.25 -9.67 6.59
N THR A 114 -0.47 -10.53 5.87
CA THR A 114 -1.40 -11.52 6.44
C THR A 114 -0.71 -12.68 7.15
N GLU A 115 0.55 -13.00 6.80
CA GLU A 115 1.39 -13.96 7.53
C GLU A 115 2.41 -13.24 8.41
N VAL A 116 3.15 -12.26 7.84
CA VAL A 116 4.21 -11.54 8.58
C VAL A 116 3.68 -10.86 9.84
N GLY A 117 2.45 -10.33 9.80
CA GLY A 117 1.81 -9.78 11.00
C GLY A 117 1.53 -10.85 12.06
N ILE A 118 1.21 -12.08 11.68
CA ILE A 118 1.01 -13.20 12.61
C ILE A 118 2.35 -13.65 13.19
N GLU A 119 3.38 -13.77 12.35
CA GLU A 119 4.74 -14.12 12.79
C GLU A 119 5.25 -13.14 13.86
N ILE A 120 5.09 -11.83 13.64
CA ILE A 120 5.53 -10.80 14.59
C ILE A 120 4.71 -10.85 15.88
N ASN A 121 3.38 -10.84 15.78
CA ASN A 121 2.51 -10.67 16.95
C ASN A 121 2.36 -11.94 17.79
N PHE A 122 2.39 -13.13 17.17
CA PHE A 122 2.07 -14.40 17.85
C PHE A 122 3.21 -15.41 17.86
N LYS A 123 4.22 -15.26 16.99
CA LYS A 123 5.41 -16.13 16.95
C LYS A 123 6.68 -15.41 17.42
N ASN A 124 6.56 -14.19 17.94
CA ASN A 124 7.66 -13.35 18.42
C ASN A 124 8.79 -13.14 17.38
N ALA A 125 8.44 -13.17 16.09
CA ALA A 125 9.41 -12.96 15.02
C ALA A 125 9.84 -11.49 14.97
N GLN A 126 11.13 -11.25 14.73
CA GLN A 126 11.71 -9.91 14.68
C GLN A 126 12.25 -9.62 13.27
N TYR A 127 11.65 -8.64 12.61
CA TYR A 127 12.03 -8.23 11.26
C TYR A 127 12.45 -6.75 11.25
N PRO A 128 13.74 -6.45 11.49
CA PRO A 128 14.23 -5.07 11.57
C PRO A 128 14.22 -4.36 10.20
N ILE A 129 14.14 -5.10 9.10
CA ILE A 129 14.09 -4.56 7.74
C ILE A 129 12.96 -5.22 6.97
N LEU A 130 12.02 -4.39 6.53
CA LEU A 130 10.86 -4.78 5.75
C LEU A 130 10.92 -4.12 4.37
N ILE A 131 10.63 -4.88 3.32
CA ILE A 131 10.54 -4.38 1.95
C ILE A 131 9.14 -4.65 1.42
N SER A 132 8.34 -3.61 1.25
CA SER A 132 7.01 -3.74 0.66
C SER A 132 7.10 -3.80 -0.86
N VAL A 133 6.74 -4.94 -1.43
CA VAL A 133 6.77 -5.18 -2.88
C VAL A 133 5.40 -4.99 -3.54
N THR A 134 4.46 -4.39 -2.80
CA THR A 134 3.08 -4.07 -3.24
C THR A 134 3.03 -3.20 -4.50
N HIS A 135 3.98 -2.29 -4.69
CA HIS A 135 3.99 -1.30 -5.77
C HIS A 135 5.01 -1.61 -6.88
N VAL A 136 5.63 -2.78 -6.84
CA VAL A 136 6.56 -3.22 -7.87
C VAL A 136 5.75 -3.67 -9.08
N ARG A 137 5.89 -2.94 -10.18
CA ARG A 137 5.03 -3.11 -11.37
C ARG A 137 5.09 -4.51 -11.95
N GLU A 138 6.31 -5.02 -12.10
CA GLU A 138 6.62 -6.33 -12.67
C GLU A 138 6.00 -7.47 -11.84
N LEU A 139 5.88 -7.30 -10.53
CA LEU A 139 5.29 -8.30 -9.63
C LEU A 139 3.76 -8.25 -9.56
N ASN A 140 3.13 -7.26 -10.19
CA ASN A 140 1.67 -7.11 -10.24
C ASN A 140 1.10 -7.41 -11.64
N VAL A 141 1.92 -7.93 -12.56
CA VAL A 141 1.45 -8.36 -13.89
C VAL A 141 0.47 -9.52 -13.72
N LEU A 142 -0.64 -9.46 -14.46
CA LEU A 142 -1.58 -10.56 -14.59
C LEU A 142 -2.05 -10.58 -16.04
N SER A 143 -1.53 -11.51 -16.84
CA SER A 143 -1.74 -11.54 -18.28
C SER A 143 -2.11 -12.93 -18.77
N ILE A 144 -3.18 -12.98 -19.56
CA ILE A 144 -3.61 -14.17 -20.27
C ILE A 144 -2.77 -14.29 -21.55
N LYS A 145 -2.12 -15.44 -21.73
CA LYS A 145 -1.34 -15.81 -22.91
C LYS A 145 -2.01 -16.96 -23.64
N GLU A 146 -1.47 -17.31 -24.80
CA GLU A 146 -1.92 -18.47 -25.58
C GLU A 146 -1.68 -19.79 -24.83
N ASP A 147 -0.61 -19.87 -24.06
CA ASP A 147 -0.17 -21.08 -23.34
C ASP A 147 -0.56 -21.10 -21.85
N GLY A 148 -1.23 -20.07 -21.35
CA GLY A 148 -1.71 -20.04 -19.96
C GLY A 148 -1.81 -18.65 -19.34
N LEU A 149 -1.81 -18.60 -18.00
CA LEU A 149 -1.93 -17.38 -17.22
C LEU A 149 -0.59 -17.05 -16.55
N GLU A 150 -0.01 -15.90 -16.86
CA GLU A 150 1.14 -15.38 -16.14
C GLU A 150 0.65 -14.54 -14.94
N ILE A 151 1.08 -14.94 -13.74
CA ILE A 151 0.64 -14.34 -12.47
C ILE A 151 1.84 -13.78 -11.73
N GLY A 152 1.89 -12.46 -11.56
CA GLY A 152 2.86 -11.77 -10.74
C GLY A 152 2.70 -12.12 -9.26
N SER A 153 3.82 -12.22 -8.54
CA SER A 153 3.82 -12.68 -7.14
C SER A 153 3.09 -11.75 -6.15
N SER A 154 2.98 -10.46 -6.47
CA SER A 154 2.24 -9.46 -5.67
C SER A 154 0.75 -9.38 -6.02
N VAL A 155 0.26 -10.13 -7.02
CA VAL A 155 -1.16 -10.15 -7.39
C VAL A 155 -2.00 -10.59 -6.20
N ARG A 156 -3.05 -9.81 -5.91
CA ARG A 156 -3.98 -10.06 -4.80
C ARG A 156 -4.88 -11.24 -5.14
N LEU A 157 -5.21 -12.07 -4.15
CA LEU A 157 -6.06 -13.25 -4.36
C LEU A 157 -7.45 -12.89 -4.87
N SER A 158 -8.02 -11.75 -4.45
CA SER A 158 -9.29 -11.28 -4.99
C SER A 158 -9.21 -10.96 -6.49
N ARG A 159 -8.16 -10.25 -6.91
CA ARG A 159 -7.93 -9.92 -8.33
C ARG A 159 -7.69 -11.19 -9.16
N LEU A 160 -6.93 -12.15 -8.64
CA LEU A 160 -6.76 -13.44 -9.30
C LEU A 160 -8.11 -14.15 -9.44
N GLN A 161 -8.91 -14.21 -8.38
CA GLN A 161 -10.22 -14.87 -8.40
C GLN A 161 -11.17 -14.27 -9.45
N ASP A 162 -11.14 -12.95 -9.67
CA ASP A 162 -11.95 -12.31 -10.70
C ASP A 162 -11.53 -12.73 -12.11
N VAL A 163 -10.22 -12.72 -12.40
CA VAL A 163 -9.69 -13.15 -13.72
C VAL A 163 -9.90 -14.64 -13.98
N LEU A 164 -9.81 -15.49 -12.95
CA LEU A 164 -10.10 -16.91 -13.09
C LEU A 164 -11.56 -17.14 -13.50
N LYS A 165 -12.51 -16.38 -12.95
CA LYS A 165 -13.92 -16.49 -13.33
C LYS A 165 -14.17 -16.08 -14.77
N GLU A 166 -13.54 -14.99 -15.22
CA GLU A 166 -13.59 -14.54 -16.61
C GLU A 166 -13.07 -15.65 -17.55
N MET A 167 -11.89 -16.21 -17.25
CA MET A 167 -11.30 -17.31 -18.03
C MET A 167 -12.16 -18.57 -18.06
N ILE A 168 -12.80 -18.94 -16.95
CA ILE A 168 -13.70 -20.11 -16.88
C ILE A 168 -14.96 -19.90 -17.72
N ALA A 169 -15.42 -18.66 -17.87
CA ALA A 169 -16.58 -18.34 -18.70
C ALA A 169 -16.24 -18.30 -20.20
N ASP A 170 -15.03 -17.85 -20.54
CA ASP A 170 -14.63 -17.61 -21.93
C ASP A 170 -13.99 -18.81 -22.64
N ARG A 171 -13.43 -19.78 -21.88
CA ARG A 171 -12.68 -20.92 -22.43
C ARG A 171 -13.44 -22.24 -22.33
N GLU A 172 -13.04 -23.21 -23.15
CA GLU A 172 -13.61 -24.55 -23.07
C GLU A 172 -13.27 -25.23 -21.72
N VAL A 173 -14.13 -26.15 -21.30
CA VAL A 173 -14.03 -26.82 -19.99
C VAL A 173 -12.67 -27.49 -19.78
N HIS A 174 -12.10 -28.08 -20.83
CA HIS A 174 -10.84 -28.80 -20.76
C HIS A 174 -9.63 -27.85 -20.63
N GLU A 175 -9.68 -26.68 -21.27
CA GLU A 175 -8.64 -25.64 -21.22
C GLU A 175 -8.60 -24.92 -19.86
N ALA A 176 -9.77 -24.72 -19.23
CA ALA A 176 -9.90 -23.98 -17.97
C ALA A 176 -9.87 -24.85 -16.71
N SER A 177 -9.53 -26.14 -16.82
CA SER A 177 -9.60 -27.10 -15.71
C SER A 177 -8.80 -26.66 -14.47
N SER A 178 -7.54 -26.24 -14.65
CA SER A 178 -6.71 -25.70 -13.55
C SER A 178 -7.28 -24.40 -12.98
N CYS A 179 -7.81 -23.51 -13.83
CA CYS A 179 -8.43 -22.27 -13.38
C CYS A 179 -9.63 -22.53 -12.48
N ARG A 180 -10.47 -23.52 -12.84
CA ARG A 180 -11.62 -23.95 -12.05
C ARG A 180 -11.20 -24.49 -10.69
N ALA A 181 -10.22 -25.38 -10.65
CA ALA A 181 -9.69 -25.92 -9.40
C ALA A 181 -9.18 -24.82 -8.46
N ILE A 182 -8.39 -23.86 -8.98
CA ILE A 182 -7.88 -22.74 -8.16
C ILE A 182 -9.03 -21.85 -7.68
N ASN A 183 -10.00 -21.54 -8.55
CA ASN A 183 -11.16 -20.72 -8.16
C ASN A 183 -12.02 -21.39 -7.07
N ASP A 184 -12.18 -22.71 -7.12
CA ASP A 184 -12.92 -23.47 -6.12
C ASP A 184 -12.23 -23.44 -4.76
N GLN A 185 -10.89 -23.54 -4.72
CA GLN A 185 -10.13 -23.34 -3.48
C GLN A 185 -10.28 -21.89 -2.97
N LEU A 186 -10.16 -20.89 -3.85
CA LEU A 186 -10.31 -19.47 -3.48
C LEU A 186 -11.72 -19.09 -3.02
N LYS A 187 -12.75 -19.86 -3.40
CA LYS A 187 -14.13 -19.68 -2.95
C LYS A 187 -14.23 -19.87 -1.43
N TRP A 188 -13.56 -20.90 -0.91
CA TRP A 188 -13.55 -21.24 0.52
C TRP A 188 -12.34 -20.67 1.27
N PHE A 189 -11.41 -20.03 0.55
CA PHE A 189 -10.27 -19.35 1.14
C PHE A 189 -10.66 -18.02 1.79
N ALA A 190 -10.66 -18.00 3.13
CA ALA A 190 -10.74 -16.81 4.00
C ALA A 190 -11.83 -15.78 3.66
N GLY A 191 -11.90 -14.68 4.43
CA GLY A 191 -12.79 -13.56 4.15
C GLY A 191 -12.28 -12.69 2.98
N LYS A 192 -13.19 -11.86 2.42
CA LYS A 192 -12.84 -10.89 1.34
C LYS A 192 -11.75 -9.91 1.78
N GLN A 193 -11.73 -9.54 3.06
CA GLN A 193 -10.74 -8.67 3.66
C GLN A 193 -9.32 -9.23 3.51
N VAL A 194 -9.15 -10.53 3.79
CA VAL A 194 -7.86 -11.22 3.62
C VAL A 194 -7.53 -11.33 2.14
N LYS A 195 -8.46 -11.78 1.30
CA LYS A 195 -8.22 -11.94 -0.15
C LYS A 195 -7.86 -10.64 -0.86
N ASN A 196 -8.33 -9.49 -0.38
CA ASN A 196 -8.03 -8.17 -0.94
C ASN A 196 -6.58 -7.72 -0.73
N VAL A 197 -5.87 -8.30 0.24
CA VAL A 197 -4.50 -7.90 0.57
C VAL A 197 -3.49 -9.06 0.44
N ALA A 198 -3.92 -10.30 0.69
CA ALA A 198 -3.10 -11.49 0.51
C ALA A 198 -2.70 -11.63 -0.95
N SER A 199 -1.44 -12.00 -1.17
CA SER A 199 -0.85 -12.13 -2.50
C SER A 199 -0.53 -13.58 -2.82
N VAL A 200 -0.58 -13.94 -4.10
CA VAL A 200 -0.28 -15.29 -4.61
C VAL A 200 1.11 -15.74 -4.18
N GLY A 201 2.15 -14.94 -4.44
CA GLY A 201 3.52 -15.27 -4.06
C GLY A 201 3.73 -15.32 -2.55
N GLY A 202 3.01 -14.50 -1.79
CA GLY A 202 2.99 -14.58 -0.33
C GLY A 202 2.47 -15.93 0.15
N ASN A 203 1.33 -16.40 -0.38
CA ASN A 203 0.77 -17.70 -0.03
C ASN A 203 1.72 -18.86 -0.39
N ILE A 204 2.33 -18.84 -1.58
CA ILE A 204 3.32 -19.85 -2.01
C ILE A 204 4.56 -19.84 -1.11
N CYS A 205 5.18 -18.68 -0.90
CA CYS A 205 6.42 -18.56 -0.12
C CYS A 205 6.25 -18.81 1.37
N THR A 206 5.04 -18.62 1.92
CA THR A 206 4.73 -19.03 3.29
C THR A 206 4.83 -20.55 3.44
N ALA A 207 4.56 -21.32 2.38
CA ALA A 207 4.67 -22.77 2.33
C ALA A 207 4.00 -23.45 3.54
N SER A 208 2.79 -22.98 3.90
CA SER A 208 2.03 -23.57 4.99
C SER A 208 1.67 -25.02 4.65
N PRO A 209 1.82 -25.99 5.58
CA PRO A 209 1.49 -27.40 5.34
C PRO A 209 0.03 -27.67 4.96
N ILE A 210 -0.84 -26.68 5.13
CA ILE A 210 -2.29 -26.75 4.91
C ILE A 210 -2.75 -25.81 3.79
N SER A 211 -1.82 -25.30 2.97
CA SER A 211 -2.14 -24.40 1.85
C SER A 211 -2.65 -25.14 0.62
#